data_AF-A0A6L4WNS3-F1
#
_entry.id   AF-A0A6L4WNS3-F1
#
_cell.length_a   1.000
_cell.length_b   1.000
_cell.length_c   1.000
_cell.angle_alpha   90.00
_cell.angle_beta   90.00
_cell.angle_gamma   90.00
#
_symmetry.space_group_name_H-M   'P 1'
#
loop_
_entity.id
_entity.type
_entity.pdbx_description
1 polymer ?
#
loop_
_entity_poly.entity_id
_entity_poly.type
_entity_poly.pdbx_seq_one_letter_code
_entity_poly.pdbx_strand_id
1 'polypeptide(L)'
;MKLETRIKAIVTHTIEDFNNSGSHFKESNKKIIKWLASDLMNLKDIEELSTIEISLLILQKLDSLDLVNLEMITETITNSKRSDIVQIRKKGA
;
A
#
# COMPACT_ATOMS: atom_id res chain seq x y z
N MET A 1 -5.37 10.17 19.73
CA MET A 1 -6.26 9.47 18.78
C MET A 1 -6.47 8.04 19.28
N LYS A 2 -7.69 7.48 19.28
CA LYS A 2 -7.91 6.07 19.66
C LYS A 2 -7.25 5.15 18.63
N LEU A 3 -6.67 4.02 19.05
CA LEU A 3 -5.96 3.08 18.18
C LEU A 3 -6.81 2.65 16.97
N GLU A 4 -8.07 2.27 17.19
CA GLU A 4 -8.99 1.90 16.11
C GLU A 4 -9.16 3.03 15.06
N THR A 5 -9.27 4.28 15.50
CA THR A 5 -9.37 5.44 14.60
C THR A 5 -8.08 5.62 13.79
N ARG A 6 -6.92 5.41 14.43
CA ARG A 6 -5.61 5.47 13.78
C ARG A 6 -5.52 4.41 12.68
N ILE A 7 -5.79 3.15 13.01
CA ILE A 7 -5.69 2.04 12.05
C ILE A 7 -6.64 2.26 10.88
N LYS A 8 -7.89 2.65 11.16
CA LYS A 8 -8.87 2.91 10.10
C LYS A 8 -8.46 4.05 9.17
N ALA A 9 -7.87 5.13 9.71
CA ALA A 9 -7.37 6.23 8.90
C ALA A 9 -6.22 5.78 7.98
N ILE A 10 -5.25 5.03 8.53
CA ILE A 10 -4.12 4.50 7.75
C ILE A 10 -4.64 3.60 6.64
N VAL A 11 -5.49 2.62 6.96
CA VAL A 11 -6.10 1.71 5.97
C VAL A 11 -6.82 2.48 4.86
N THR A 12 -7.60 3.50 5.22
CA THR A 12 -8.33 4.31 4.25
C THR A 12 -7.38 5.00 3.29
N HIS A 13 -6.37 5.70 3.81
CA HIS A 13 -5.40 6.41 2.98
C HIS A 13 -4.55 5.47 2.12
N THR A 14 -4.07 4.34 2.66
CA THR A 14 -3.32 3.36 1.86
C THR A 14 -4.16 2.80 0.71
N ILE A 15 -5.45 2.53 0.94
CA ILE A 15 -6.37 2.01 -0.09
C ILE A 15 -6.71 3.08 -1.13
N GLU A 16 -6.88 4.34 -0.73
CA GLU A 16 -7.08 5.46 -1.63
C GLU A 16 -5.85 5.68 -2.53
N ASP A 17 -4.65 5.72 -1.93
CA ASP A 17 -3.39 5.86 -2.66
C ASP A 17 -3.17 4.70 -3.63
N PHE A 18 -3.43 3.48 -3.18
CA PHE A 18 -3.38 2.30 -4.03
C PHE A 18 -4.34 2.41 -5.23
N ASN A 19 -5.56 2.86 -5.01
CA ASN A 19 -6.51 3.04 -6.11
C ASN A 19 -6.13 4.18 -7.07
N ASN A 20 -5.59 5.27 -6.53
CA ASN A 20 -5.12 6.42 -7.30
C ASN A 20 -3.88 6.09 -8.14
N SER A 21 -3.16 5.01 -7.82
CA SER A 21 -2.02 4.51 -8.63
C SER A 21 -2.45 3.80 -9.92
N GLY A 22 -3.76 3.65 -10.19
CA GLY A 22 -4.29 2.94 -11.35
C GLY A 22 -4.62 1.47 -11.08
N SER A 23 -4.43 1.00 -9.84
CA SER A 23 -4.86 -0.32 -9.41
C SER A 23 -6.32 -0.28 -8.96
N HIS A 24 -7.11 -1.31 -9.25
CA HIS A 24 -8.50 -1.36 -8.78
C HIS A 24 -8.86 -2.74 -8.26
N PHE A 25 -9.59 -2.76 -7.15
CA PHE A 25 -10.15 -3.98 -6.60
C PHE A 25 -11.44 -4.35 -7.35
N LYS A 26 -11.72 -5.65 -7.47
CA LYS A 26 -13.04 -6.13 -7.90
C LYS A 26 -14.12 -5.88 -6.84
N GLU A 27 -13.71 -5.81 -5.58
CA GLU A 27 -14.59 -5.58 -4.43
C GLU A 27 -14.65 -4.09 -4.04
N SER A 28 -15.69 -3.70 -3.31
CA SER A 28 -15.83 -2.29 -2.94
C SER A 28 -14.81 -1.87 -1.88
N ASN A 29 -14.22 -0.68 -2.07
CA ASN A 29 -13.26 -0.08 -1.11
C ASN A 29 -13.78 -0.11 0.33
N LYS A 30 -15.07 0.17 0.53
CA LYS A 30 -15.68 0.16 1.87
C LYS A 30 -15.62 -1.22 2.53
N LYS A 31 -15.77 -2.32 1.78
CA LYS A 31 -15.66 -3.68 2.31
C LYS A 31 -14.20 -4.01 2.64
N ILE A 32 -13.27 -3.68 1.74
CA ILE A 32 -11.83 -3.93 1.91
C ILE A 32 -11.29 -3.15 3.11
N ILE A 33 -11.61 -1.86 3.22
CA ILE A 33 -11.20 -1.00 4.35
C ILE A 33 -11.72 -1.57 5.67
N LYS A 34 -12.99 -1.99 5.72
CA LYS A 34 -13.56 -2.57 6.94
C LYS A 34 -12.84 -3.86 7.33
N TRP A 35 -12.63 -4.75 6.36
CA TRP A 35 -11.97 -6.03 6.58
C TRP A 35 -10.52 -5.86 7.03
N LEU A 36 -9.72 -5.05 6.34
CA LEU A 36 -8.33 -4.76 6.72
C LEU A 36 -8.23 -4.10 8.09
N ALA A 37 -9.07 -3.11 8.39
CA ALA A 37 -9.05 -2.46 9.71
C ALA A 37 -9.36 -3.45 10.84
N SER A 38 -10.34 -4.34 10.64
CA SER A 38 -10.66 -5.39 11.61
C SER A 38 -9.53 -6.42 11.76
N ASP A 39 -8.89 -6.79 10.66
CA ASP A 39 -7.80 -7.76 10.66
C ASP A 39 -6.54 -7.23 11.34
N LEU A 40 -6.12 -6.00 11.01
CA LEU A 40 -4.97 -5.35 11.63
C LEU A 40 -5.17 -5.13 13.14
N MET A 41 -6.40 -4.85 13.58
CA MET A 41 -6.71 -4.71 15.01
C MET A 41 -6.54 -6.02 15.79
N ASN A 42 -6.48 -7.17 15.12
CA ASN A 42 -6.18 -8.46 15.76
C ASN A 42 -4.67 -8.76 15.83
N LEU A 43 -3.82 -7.95 15.19
CA LEU A 43 -2.37 -8.12 15.27
C LEU A 43 -1.89 -7.71 16.66
N LYS A 44 -1.08 -8.59 17.24
CA LYS A 44 -0.37 -8.28 18.47
C LYS A 44 0.61 -7.13 18.21
N ASP A 45 0.69 -6.19 19.14
CA ASP A 45 1.64 -5.07 19.11
C ASP A 45 1.45 -4.09 17.93
N ILE A 46 0.26 -4.09 17.29
CA ILE A 46 -0.11 -3.15 16.21
C ILE A 46 0.01 -1.66 16.62
N GLU A 47 -0.07 -1.37 17.92
CA GLU A 47 0.10 -0.03 18.45
C GLU A 47 1.53 0.50 18.34
N GLU A 48 2.51 -0.40 18.36
CA GLU A 48 3.96 -0.10 18.27
C GLU A 48 4.40 0.16 16.82
N LEU A 49 3.67 -0.39 15.85
CA LEU A 49 4.00 -0.23 14.44
C LEU A 49 3.78 1.21 13.97
N SER A 50 4.68 1.71 13.14
CA SER A 50 4.56 3.02 12.48
C SER A 50 3.53 3.01 11.36
N THR A 51 3.13 4.20 10.90
CA THR A 51 2.21 4.36 9.76
C THR A 51 2.74 3.68 8.49
N ILE A 52 4.06 3.72 8.27
CA ILE A 52 4.70 3.12 7.10
C ILE A 52 4.64 1.60 7.19
N GLU A 53 4.97 1.02 8.34
CA GLU A 53 4.90 -0.44 8.56
C GLU A 53 3.48 -0.98 8.40
N ILE A 54 2.49 -0.27 8.93
CA ILE A 54 1.08 -0.63 8.76
C ILE A 54 0.68 -0.57 7.27
N SER A 55 1.10 0.48 6.55
CA SER A 55 0.84 0.61 5.11
C SER A 55 1.47 -0.53 4.31
N LEU A 56 2.69 -0.94 4.65
CA LEU A 56 3.37 -2.07 4.02
C LEU A 56 2.65 -3.39 4.28
N LEU A 57 2.21 -3.65 5.51
CA LEU A 57 1.43 -4.84 5.85
C LEU A 57 0.11 -4.91 5.06
N ILE A 58 -0.56 -3.78 4.87
CA ILE A 58 -1.76 -3.69 4.04
C ILE A 58 -1.45 -4.12 2.60
N LEU A 59 -0.42 -3.53 1.98
CA LEU A 59 -0.06 -3.82 0.60
C LEU A 59 0.35 -5.29 0.40
N GLN A 60 1.16 -5.84 1.31
CA GLN A 60 1.54 -7.27 1.31
C GLN A 60 0.32 -8.18 1.43
N LYS A 61 -0.66 -7.79 2.24
CA LYS A 61 -1.87 -8.59 2.44
C LYS A 61 -2.79 -8.56 1.22
N LEU A 62 -2.94 -7.39 0.60
CA LEU A 62 -3.69 -7.24 -0.65
C LEU A 62 -3.07 -8.04 -1.79
N ASP A 63 -1.74 -8.04 -1.85
CA ASP A 63 -0.95 -8.87 -2.76
C ASP A 63 -1.21 -10.37 -2.53
N SER A 64 -1.06 -10.86 -1.29
CA SER A 64 -1.22 -12.29 -0.95
C SER A 64 -2.58 -12.91 -1.28
N LEU A 65 -3.60 -12.08 -1.51
CA LEU A 65 -4.97 -12.52 -1.81
C LEU A 65 -5.29 -12.49 -3.31
N ASP A 66 -4.32 -12.19 -4.16
CA ASP A 66 -4.53 -12.03 -5.61
C ASP A 66 -5.61 -10.96 -5.93
N LEU A 67 -5.88 -10.08 -4.95
CA LEU A 67 -6.75 -8.91 -5.10
C LEU A 67 -6.05 -7.79 -5.86
N VAL A 68 -4.74 -7.94 -6.08
CA VAL A 68 -3.82 -7.02 -6.74
C VAL A 68 -2.99 -7.82 -7.73
N ASN A 69 -2.92 -7.38 -8.99
CA ASN A 69 -2.00 -7.96 -9.95
C ASN A 69 -0.59 -7.36 -9.74
N LEU A 70 0.29 -8.11 -9.06
CA LEU A 70 1.65 -7.72 -8.64
C LEU A 70 2.59 -7.23 -9.74
N GLU A 71 2.29 -7.55 -11.00
CA GLU A 71 3.07 -7.10 -12.15
C GLU A 71 3.21 -5.57 -12.12
N MET A 72 2.19 -4.85 -11.65
CA MET A 72 2.16 -3.39 -11.59
C MET A 72 2.96 -2.78 -10.43
N ILE A 73 3.01 -3.41 -9.25
CA ILE A 73 3.81 -2.92 -8.10
C ILE A 73 5.30 -3.08 -8.41
N THR A 74 5.66 -4.22 -9.00
CA THR A 74 7.03 -4.50 -9.42
C THR A 74 7.46 -3.55 -10.52
N GLU A 75 6.60 -3.27 -11.50
CA GLU A 75 6.86 -2.25 -12.53
C GLU A 75 7.02 -0.84 -11.96
N THR A 76 6.21 -0.44 -10.98
CA THR A 76 6.29 0.91 -10.37
C THR A 76 7.60 1.09 -9.58
N ILE A 77 8.01 0.08 -8.80
CA ILE A 77 9.26 0.10 -8.04
C ILE A 77 10.48 0.00 -8.96
N THR A 78 10.38 -0.75 -10.07
CA THR A 78 11.49 -0.97 -11.01
C THR A 78 11.64 0.20 -11.99
N ASN A 79 10.55 0.86 -12.39
CA ASN A 79 10.58 2.03 -13.28
C ASN A 79 11.05 3.30 -12.57
N SER A 80 10.81 3.47 -11.27
CA SER A 80 11.38 4.61 -10.53
C SER A 80 12.91 4.57 -10.51
N LYS A 81 13.52 3.38 -10.48
CA LYS A 81 14.99 3.22 -10.57
C LYS A 81 15.56 3.45 -11.98
N ARG A 82 14.78 3.30 -13.06
CA ARG A 82 15.27 3.53 -14.43
C ARG A 82 15.29 5.00 -14.83
N SER A 83 14.37 5.81 -14.32
CA SER A 83 14.27 7.22 -14.70
C SER A 83 15.49 8.04 -14.27
N ASP A 84 16.05 7.75 -13.09
CA ASP A 84 17.20 8.50 -12.56
C ASP A 84 18.55 8.07 -13.17
N ILE A 85 18.70 6.80 -13.55
CA ILE A 85 19.95 6.29 -14.13
C ILE A 85 20.14 6.80 -15.58
N VAL A 86 19.05 7.00 -16.33
CA VAL A 86 19.13 7.46 -17.73
C VAL A 86 19.42 8.96 -17.83
N GLN A 87 18.99 9.78 -16.86
CA GLN A 87 19.28 11.21 -16.88
C GLN A 87 20.73 11.56 -16.50
N ILE A 88 21.39 10.75 -15.66
CA ILE A 88 22.79 11.00 -15.28
C ILE A 88 23.75 10.73 -16.46
N ARG A 89 23.42 9.77 -17.34
CA ARG A 89 24.28 9.43 -18.50
C ARG A 89 24.16 10.38 -19.71
N LYS A 90 23.14 11.25 -19.78
CA LYS A 90 22.94 12.16 -20.91
C LYS A 90 23.45 13.59 -20.71
N LYS A 91 24.00 13.93 -19.54
CA LYS A 91 24.57 15.27 -19.24
C LYS A 91 26.10 15.30 -19.17
N GLY A 92 26.78 14.31 -19.74
CA GLY A 92 28.25 14.21 -19.70
C GLY A 92 28.86 13.69 -21.00
N ALA A 93 28.38 14.17 -22.15
CA ALA A 93 29.05 14.04 -23.44
C ALA A 93 29.13 15.42 -24.11
#